data_AF-A0A2D4K630-F1
#
_entry.id   AF-A0A2D4K630-F1
#
_cell.length_a   1.000
_cell.length_b   1.000
_cell.length_c   1.000
_cell.angle_alpha   90.00
_cell.angle_beta   90.00
_cell.angle_gamma   90.00
#
_symmetry.space_group_name_H-M   'P 1'
#
loop_
_entity.id
_entity.type
_entity.pdbx_description
1 polymer ?
#
loop_
_entity_poly.entity_id
_entity_poly.type
_entity_poly.pdbx_seq_one_letter_code
_entity_poly.pdbx_strand_id
1 'polypeptide(L)'
;KNGKFKSLYSGVDVTFTLSELRPATDYHVRVSALGHSTKESVSELVSFTTESCEPDPPAAPKVVNKTKNSLTLQWKSSNDNGSKITNYLLEWDEVCFLCLINYYKS
;
A
#
# COMPACT_ATOMS: atom_id res chain seq x y z
N LYS A 1 6.85 4.24 20.53
CA LYS A 1 6.69 5.38 19.58
C LYS A 1 5.49 6.18 20.06
N ASN A 2 5.72 7.34 20.66
CA ASN A 2 4.70 8.08 21.41
C ASN A 2 3.70 8.76 20.47
N GLY A 3 2.56 8.10 20.25
CA GLY A 3 1.21 8.60 20.57
C GLY A 3 0.84 10.08 20.35
N LYS A 4 1.44 10.79 19.40
CA LYS A 4 1.01 12.15 19.05
C LYS A 4 -0.06 12.07 17.96
N PHE A 5 -1.30 12.36 18.31
CA PHE A 5 -2.38 12.54 17.33
C PHE A 5 -1.97 13.60 16.30
N LYS A 6 -2.18 13.30 15.01
CA LYS A 6 -2.00 14.25 13.92
C LYS A 6 -3.34 14.90 13.62
N SER A 7 -3.42 16.23 13.63
CA SER A 7 -4.61 16.95 13.18
C SER A 7 -4.74 16.81 11.67
N LEU A 8 -5.86 16.26 11.21
CA LEU A 8 -6.14 16.01 9.79
C LEU A 8 -7.21 16.95 9.22
N TYR A 9 -8.04 17.52 10.07
CA TYR A 9 -9.14 18.41 9.70
C TYR A 9 -9.34 19.49 10.77
N SER A 10 -9.75 20.69 10.35
CA SER A 10 -10.19 21.79 11.21
C SER A 10 -11.27 22.57 10.46
N GLY A 11 -12.48 22.60 11.01
CA GLY A 11 -13.64 23.24 10.40
C GLY A 11 -14.90 23.01 11.23
N VAL A 12 -16.03 23.45 10.71
CA VAL A 12 -17.33 23.42 11.40
C VAL A 12 -18.18 22.20 11.03
N ASP A 13 -17.83 21.50 9.94
CA ASP A 13 -18.56 20.30 9.52
C ASP A 13 -18.39 19.18 10.54
N VAL A 14 -19.48 18.41 10.72
CA VAL A 14 -19.56 17.29 11.65
C VAL A 14 -19.25 15.94 10.98
N THR A 15 -18.84 15.96 9.72
CA THR A 15 -18.47 14.78 8.94
C THR A 15 -17.12 14.99 8.26
N PHE A 16 -16.32 13.94 8.18
CA PHE A 16 -15.04 13.94 7.49
C PHE A 16 -14.71 12.53 7.00
N THR A 17 -14.28 12.40 5.75
CA THR A 17 -13.82 11.13 5.19
C THR A 17 -12.31 11.04 5.30
N LEU A 18 -11.84 10.12 6.13
CA LEU A 18 -10.42 9.85 6.29
C LEU A 18 -9.91 8.92 5.17
N SER A 19 -9.03 9.45 4.31
CA SER A 19 -8.41 8.73 3.18
C SER A 19 -6.95 8.36 3.45
N GLU A 20 -6.34 7.61 2.52
CA GLU A 20 -4.91 7.23 2.54
C GLU A 20 -4.49 6.40 3.78
N LEU A 21 -5.43 5.63 4.32
CA LEU A 21 -5.14 4.64 5.34
C LEU A 21 -4.45 3.42 4.74
N ARG A 22 -3.56 2.83 5.51
CA ARG A 22 -2.87 1.59 5.14
C ARG A 22 -3.81 0.41 5.41
N PRO A 23 -3.89 -0.57 4.50
CA PRO A 23 -4.66 -1.79 4.74
C PRO A 23 -4.21 -2.54 6.00
N ALA A 24 -5.12 -3.34 6.56
CA ALA A 24 -4.88 -4.17 7.74
C ALA A 24 -4.10 -3.49 8.89
N THR A 25 -4.38 -2.21 9.12
CA THR A 25 -3.68 -1.38 10.10
C THR A 25 -4.67 -0.84 11.14
N ASP A 26 -4.25 -0.88 12.41
CA ASP A 26 -5.03 -0.32 13.52
C ASP A 26 -4.88 1.20 13.60
N TYR A 27 -6.01 1.88 13.65
CA TYR A 27 -6.11 3.33 13.77
C TYR A 27 -6.91 3.72 15.01
N HIS A 28 -6.56 4.89 15.55
CA HIS A 28 -7.23 5.53 16.67
C HIS A 28 -7.60 6.95 16.29
N VAL A 29 -8.86 7.33 16.45
CA VAL A 29 -9.38 8.65 16.09
C VAL A 29 -10.14 9.27 17.25
N ARG A 30 -10.05 10.60 17.36
CA ARG A 30 -10.81 11.44 18.28
C ARG A 30 -11.05 12.80 17.63
N VAL A 31 -12.09 13.50 18.06
CA VAL A 31 -12.36 14.89 17.66
C VAL A 31 -12.24 15.80 18.87
N SER A 32 -11.95 17.07 18.66
CA SER A 32 -11.91 18.07 19.73
C SER A 32 -12.71 19.30 19.30
N ALA A 33 -13.63 19.73 20.16
CA ALA A 33 -14.37 20.97 19.97
C ALA A 33 -13.53 22.14 20.51
N LEU A 34 -13.27 23.11 19.63
CA LEU A 34 -12.55 24.33 19.95
C LEU A 34 -13.55 25.49 20.02
N GLY A 35 -13.69 26.09 21.19
CA GLY A 35 -14.50 27.28 21.39
C GLY A 35 -13.64 28.55 21.51
N HIS A 36 -14.27 29.68 21.84
CA HIS A 36 -13.56 30.92 22.15
C HIS A 36 -12.75 30.87 23.46
N SER A 37 -13.00 29.88 24.31
CA SER A 37 -12.25 29.63 25.53
C SER A 37 -10.96 28.85 25.23
N THR A 38 -9.96 28.97 26.09
CA THR A 38 -8.68 28.25 25.98
C THR A 38 -8.79 26.75 26.29
N LYS A 39 -10.00 26.22 26.48
CA LYS A 39 -10.23 24.84 26.92
C LYS A 39 -10.84 24.03 25.78
N GLU A 40 -10.05 23.09 25.27
CA GLU A 40 -10.51 22.12 24.27
C GLU A 40 -11.35 21.03 24.95
N SER A 41 -12.44 20.61 24.31
CA SER A 41 -13.24 19.46 24.75
C SER A 41 -13.01 18.31 23.79
N VAL A 42 -12.36 17.24 24.26
CA VAL A 42 -11.96 16.08 23.45
C VAL A 42 -13.01 14.97 23.59
N SER A 43 -13.36 14.31 22.48
CA SER A 43 -14.25 13.14 22.49
C SER A 43 -13.59 11.90 23.10
N GLU A 44 -14.40 10.87 23.35
CA GLU A 44 -13.91 9.51 23.56
C GLU A 44 -13.07 9.04 22.36
N LEU A 45 -12.14 8.11 22.63
CA LEU A 45 -11.26 7.53 21.63
C LEU A 45 -11.97 6.37 20.92
N VAL A 46 -11.97 6.39 19.59
CA VAL A 46 -12.48 5.27 18.77
C VAL A 46 -11.31 4.56 18.11
N SER A 47 -11.30 3.23 18.20
CA SER A 47 -10.31 2.37 17.55
C SER A 47 -10.98 1.54 16.46
N PHE A 48 -10.31 1.38 15.32
CA PHE A 48 -10.76 0.51 14.24
C PHE A 48 -9.57 -0.05 13.46
N THR A 49 -9.78 -1.19 12.82
CA THR A 49 -8.80 -1.81 11.90
C THR A 49 -9.34 -1.70 10.49
N THR A 50 -8.54 -1.20 9.56
CA THR A 50 -8.91 -1.20 8.14
C THR A 50 -8.95 -2.62 7.58
N GLU A 51 -9.79 -2.86 6.58
CA GLU A 51 -9.83 -4.13 5.87
C GLU A 51 -8.48 -4.46 5.21
N SER A 52 -8.26 -5.75 4.94
CA SER A 52 -7.16 -6.19 4.09
C SER A 52 -7.43 -5.85 2.63
N CYS A 53 -6.37 -5.75 1.84
CA CYS A 53 -6.45 -5.53 0.40
C CYS A 53 -5.59 -6.57 -0.34
N GLU A 54 -5.63 -6.57 -1.67
CA GLU A 54 -4.73 -7.35 -2.50
C GLU A 54 -3.26 -7.00 -2.20
N PRO A 55 -2.33 -7.97 -2.29
CA PRO A 55 -0.90 -7.70 -2.18
C PRO A 55 -0.43 -6.70 -3.22
N ASP A 56 0.58 -5.90 -2.87
CA ASP A 56 1.24 -5.02 -3.84
C ASP A 56 1.93 -5.87 -4.93
N PRO A 57 2.13 -5.35 -6.16
CA PRO A 57 2.93 -6.04 -7.17
C PRO A 57 4.35 -6.33 -6.68
N PRO A 58 4.91 -7.53 -6.93
CA PRO A 58 6.30 -7.81 -6.61
C PRO A 58 7.23 -6.93 -7.45
N ALA A 59 8.41 -6.66 -6.92
CA ALA A 59 9.45 -5.97 -7.69
C ALA A 59 9.86 -6.84 -8.89
N ALA A 60 10.26 -6.18 -10.00
CA ALA A 60 10.77 -6.88 -11.18
C ALA A 60 11.86 -7.89 -10.79
N PRO A 61 11.78 -9.14 -11.30
CA PRO A 61 12.77 -10.16 -10.98
C PRO A 61 14.14 -9.75 -11.54
N LYS A 62 15.19 -10.01 -10.75
CA LYS A 62 16.58 -9.80 -11.14
C LYS A 62 17.19 -11.11 -11.57
N VAL A 63 17.96 -11.09 -12.65
CA VAL A 63 18.82 -12.21 -13.04
C VAL A 63 20.01 -12.26 -12.09
N VAL A 64 20.12 -13.33 -11.32
CA VAL A 64 21.25 -13.55 -10.40
C VAL A 64 22.27 -14.52 -10.96
N ASN A 65 21.87 -15.40 -11.88
CA ASN A 65 22.78 -16.26 -12.62
C ASN A 65 22.23 -16.53 -14.02
N LYS A 66 23.14 -16.69 -14.98
CA LYS A 66 22.82 -16.99 -16.37
C LYS A 66 23.84 -17.97 -16.94
N THR A 67 23.34 -19.03 -17.57
CA THR A 67 24.15 -19.96 -18.37
C THR A 67 23.68 -19.92 -19.83
N LYS A 68 24.20 -20.84 -20.65
CA LYS A 68 23.75 -21.01 -22.04
C LYS A 68 22.27 -21.40 -22.14
N ASN A 69 21.74 -22.13 -21.15
CA ASN A 69 20.42 -22.76 -21.22
C ASN A 69 19.61 -22.65 -19.92
N SER A 70 20.02 -21.77 -18.99
CA SER A 70 19.28 -21.53 -17.75
C SER A 70 19.43 -20.10 -17.26
N LEU A 71 18.39 -19.62 -16.58
CA LEU A 71 18.35 -18.36 -15.86
C LEU A 71 17.91 -18.63 -14.43
N THR A 72 18.58 -18.00 -13.47
CA THR A 72 18.11 -17.94 -12.09
C THR A 72 17.60 -16.53 -11.84
N LEU A 73 16.33 -16.42 -11.46
CA LEU A 73 15.64 -15.17 -11.16
C LEU A 73 15.40 -15.05 -9.66
N GLN A 74 15.52 -13.83 -9.13
CA GLN A 74 15.20 -13.50 -7.76
C GLN A 74 14.34 -12.23 -7.72
N TRP A 75 13.23 -12.28 -7.00
CA TRP A 75 12.40 -11.10 -6.72
C TRP A 75 12.26 -10.89 -5.21
N LYS A 76 11.92 -9.67 -4.82
CA LYS A 76 11.62 -9.33 -3.42
C LYS A 76 10.12 -9.50 -3.21
N SER A 77 9.72 -10.08 -2.08
CA SER A 77 8.31 -10.11 -1.68
C SER A 77 7.77 -8.69 -1.52
N SER A 78 6.53 -8.48 -1.95
CA SER A 78 5.80 -7.25 -1.78
C SER A 78 5.06 -7.20 -0.44
N ASN A 79 4.46 -6.05 -0.13
CA ASN A 79 3.57 -5.94 1.01
C ASN A 79 2.30 -6.75 0.73
N ASP A 80 1.89 -7.56 1.69
CA ASP A 80 0.72 -8.42 1.55
C ASP A 80 -0.60 -7.68 1.86
N ASN A 81 -0.52 -6.45 2.37
CA ASN A 81 -1.67 -5.61 2.73
C ASN A 81 -2.69 -6.35 3.63
N GLY A 82 -2.19 -7.26 4.48
CA GLY A 82 -3.00 -8.12 5.34
C GLY A 82 -3.61 -9.34 4.68
N SER A 83 -3.44 -9.51 3.36
CA SER A 83 -3.81 -10.70 2.61
C SER A 83 -2.55 -11.49 2.26
N LYS A 84 -2.20 -12.45 3.12
CA LYS A 84 -0.95 -13.21 3.02
C LYS A 84 -0.71 -13.75 1.60
N ILE A 85 0.43 -13.42 1.01
CA ILE A 85 0.87 -13.97 -0.28
C ILE A 85 1.10 -15.48 -0.14
N THR A 86 0.39 -16.28 -0.94
CA THR A 86 0.44 -17.76 -0.90
C THR A 86 1.29 -18.37 -2.02
N ASN A 87 1.36 -17.75 -3.19
CA ASN A 87 2.15 -18.20 -4.34
C ASN A 87 2.58 -17.04 -5.23
N TYR A 88 3.55 -17.30 -6.13
CA TYR A 88 3.94 -16.39 -7.21
C TYR A 88 3.74 -17.08 -8.55
N LEU A 89 3.24 -16.35 -9.54
CA LEU A 89 3.19 -16.78 -10.94
C LEU A 89 4.36 -16.12 -11.68
N LEU A 90 5.22 -16.94 -12.29
CA LEU A 90 6.33 -16.48 -13.13
C LEU A 90 6.05 -16.93 -14.57
N GLU A 91 6.00 -15.95 -15.47
CA GLU A 91 5.77 -16.17 -16.89
C GLU A 91 7.01 -15.75 -17.67
N TRP A 92 7.26 -16.43 -18.79
CA TRP A 92 8.37 -16.11 -19.69
C TRP A 92 7.91 -16.34 -21.13
N ASP A 93 8.53 -15.60 -22.05
CA ASP A 93 8.29 -15.73 -23.49
C ASP A 93 9.61 -15.62 -24.24
N GLU A 94 9.71 -16.30 -25.39
CA GLU A 94 10.84 -16.12 -26.29
C GLU A 94 10.61 -14.87 -27.13
N VAL A 95 11.53 -13.92 -27.04
CA VAL A 95 11.45 -12.73 -27.88
C VAL A 95 11.73 -13.14 -29.33
N CYS A 96 10.67 -13.38 -30.09
CA CYS A 96 10.77 -13.55 -31.52
C CYS A 96 11.19 -12.19 -32.13
N PHE A 97 12.32 -12.16 -32.84
CA PHE A 97 12.83 -10.95 -33.51
C PHE A 97 11.81 -10.32 -34.47
N LEU A 98 10.89 -11.11 -35.03
CA LEU A 98 9.79 -10.62 -35.86
C LEU A 98 8.74 -9.84 -35.05
N CYS A 99 8.52 -10.19 -33.78
CA CYS A 99 7.57 -9.52 -32.90
C CYS A 99 8.08 -8.13 -32.48
N LEU A 100 9.39 -8.00 -32.23
CA LEU A 100 10.03 -6.70 -31.98
C LEU A 100 9.89 -5.76 -33.18
N ILE A 101 10.11 -6.25 -34.41
CA ILE A 101 9.97 -5.42 -35.62
C ILE A 101 8.54 -4.88 -35.77
N ASN A 102 7.52 -5.68 -35.43
CA ASN A 102 6.12 -5.23 -35.51
C ASN A 102 5.76 -4.24 -34.40
N TYR A 103 6.28 -4.42 -33.17
CA TYR A 103 6.05 -3.49 -32.07
C TYR A 103 6.66 -2.09 -32.34
N TYR A 104 7.85 -2.02 -32.93
CA TYR A 104 8.50 -0.74 -33.26
C TYR A 104 8.03 -0.10 -34.58
N LYS A 105 7.15 -0.77 -35.35
CA LYS A 105 6.56 -0.24 -36.60
C LYS A 105 5.14 0.27 -36.44
N SER A 106 4.58 0.26 -35.22
CA SER A 106 3.25 0.79 -34.91
C SER A 106 3.30 2.07 -34.08
#